data_AF-A0A1E3T0F0-F1
#
_entry.id   AF-A0A1E3T0F0-F1
#
_cell.length_a   1.000
_cell.length_b   1.000
_cell.length_c   1.000
_cell.angle_alpha   90.00
_cell.angle_beta   90.00
_cell.angle_gamma   90.00
#
_symmetry.space_group_name_H-M   'P 1'
#
loop_
_entity.id
_entity.type
_entity.pdbx_description
1 polymer ?
#
loop_
_entity_poly.entity_id
_entity_poly.type
_entity_poly.pdbx_seq_one_letter_code
_entity_poly.pdbx_strand_id
1 'polypeptide(L)' 'MSTEKINRGILLTIVAIGTIAYVALYDHASSNFRLYVPLCVAAVLGLVVADAVSGHKPRRH' A
#
# COMPACT_ATOMS: atom_id res chain seq x y z
N MET A 1 17.18 -2.65 14.81
CA MET A 1 16.38 -2.46 13.57
C MET A 1 15.07 -1.82 13.99
N SER A 2 14.74 -0.60 13.52
CA SER A 2 13.58 0.14 14.03
C SER A 2 12.26 -0.54 13.64
N THR A 3 11.33 -0.63 14.58
CA THR A 3 9.98 -1.18 14.42
C THR A 3 9.23 -0.56 13.23
N GLU A 4 9.46 0.72 12.93
CA GLU A 4 8.93 1.40 11.73
C GLU A 4 9.28 0.66 10.43
N LYS A 5 10.53 0.21 10.32
CA LYS A 5 11.05 -0.44 9.11
C LYS A 5 10.41 -1.81 8.91
N ILE A 6 10.13 -2.50 10.02
CA ILE A 6 9.44 -3.80 10.02
C ILE A 6 7.97 -3.61 9.65
N ASN A 7 7.28 -2.66 10.27
CA ASN A 7 5.87 -2.36 9.95
C ASN A 7 5.68 -1.97 8.48
N ARG A 8 6.58 -1.15 7.93
CA ARG A 8 6.54 -0.77 6.51
C ARG A 8 6.76 -1.98 5.59
N GLY A 9 7.65 -2.89 5.96
CA GLY A 9 7.87 -4.15 5.23
C GLY A 9 6.64 -5.08 5.25
N ILE A 10 5.98 -5.20 6.42
CA ILE A 10 4.74 -5.97 6.56
C ILE A 10 3.64 -5.36 5.70
N LEU A 11 3.47 -4.03 5.76
CA LEU A 11 2.46 -3.32 4.98
C LEU A 11 2.63 -3.56 3.47
N LEU A 12 3.87 -3.46 2.96
CA LEU A 12 4.19 -3.73 1.56
C LEU A 12 3.89 -5.18 1.17
N THR A 13 4.21 -6.13 2.05
CA THR A 13 3.91 -7.55 1.82
C THR A 13 2.41 -7.79 1.71
N ILE A 14 1.60 -7.19 2.59
CA ILE A 14 0.14 -7.32 2.57
C ILE A 14 -0.43 -6.70 1.28
N VAL A 15 0.06 -5.53 0.87
CA VAL A 15 -0.37 -4.90 -0.40
C VAL A 15 -0.03 -5.79 -1.59
N ALA A 16 1.16 -6.39 -1.63
CA ALA A 16 1.56 -7.29 -2.69
C ALA A 16 0.66 -8.53 -2.77
N ILE A 17 0.41 -9.20 -1.63
CA ILE A 17 -0.47 -10.38 -1.57
C ILE A 17 -1.89 -10.00 -1.99
N GLY A 18 -2.42 -8.89 -1.48
CA GLY A 18 -3.76 -8.39 -1.84
C GLY A 18 -3.87 -8.08 -3.34
N THR A 19 -2.82 -7.53 -3.95
CA THR A 19 -2.78 -7.25 -5.39
C THR A 19 -2.76 -8.53 -6.21
N ILE A 20 -1.97 -9.53 -5.80
CA ILE A 20 -1.91 -10.84 -6.49
C ILE A 20 -3.27 -11.55 -6.40
N ALA A 21 -3.87 -11.57 -5.21
CA ALA A 21 -5.21 -12.13 -5.02
C ALA A 21 -6.25 -11.39 -5.87
N TYR A 22 -6.19 -10.06 -5.91
CA TYR A 22 -7.07 -9.26 -6.77
C TYR A 22 -6.94 -9.60 -8.25
N VAL A 23 -5.72 -9.77 -8.77
CA VAL A 23 -5.50 -10.17 -10.17
C VAL A 23 -6.07 -11.57 -10.43
N ALA A 24 -5.84 -12.52 -9.51
CA ALA A 24 -6.37 -13.88 -9.62
C ALA A 24 -7.91 -13.92 -9.61
N LEU A 25 -8.55 -13.03 -8.85
CA LEU A 25 -10.00 -12.93 -8.78
C LEU A 25 -10.60 -11.91 -9.76
N TYR A 26 -9.78 -11.21 -10.56
CA TYR A 26 -10.24 -10.06 -11.36
C TYR A 26 -11.40 -10.44 -12.27
N ASP A 27 -11.30 -11.58 -12.96
CA ASP A 27 -12.32 -12.05 -13.90
C ASP A 27 -13.66 -12.38 -13.22
N HIS A 28 -13.62 -12.78 -11.94
CA HIS A 28 -14.82 -13.15 -11.16
C HIS A 28 -15.31 -12.04 -10.23
N ALA A 29 -14.57 -10.93 -10.16
CA ALA A 29 -14.87 -9.80 -9.29
C ALA A 29 -15.97 -8.91 -9.87
N SER A 30 -16.84 -8.41 -9.00
CA SER A 30 -17.85 -7.41 -9.36
C SER A 30 -17.19 -6.11 -9.85
N SER A 31 -17.91 -5.33 -10.67
CA SER A 31 -17.40 -4.06 -11.20
C SER A 31 -16.97 -3.08 -10.08
N ASN A 32 -17.67 -3.10 -8.95
CA ASN A 32 -17.32 -2.32 -7.76
C ASN A 32 -15.98 -2.79 -7.16
N PHE A 33 -15.78 -4.10 -7.03
CA PHE A 33 -14.53 -4.65 -6.52
C PHE A 33 -13.35 -4.32 -7.44
N ARG A 34 -13.57 -4.37 -8.77
CA ARG A 34 -12.58 -3.97 -9.77
C ARG A 34 -12.18 -2.49 -9.72
N LEU A 35 -13.00 -1.63 -9.12
CA LEU A 35 -12.73 -0.20 -8.99
C LEU A 35 -12.12 0.13 -7.62
N TYR A 36 -12.73 -0.36 -6.55
CA TYR A 36 -12.35 0.00 -5.18
C TYR A 36 -11.00 -0.58 -4.78
N VAL A 37 -10.69 -1.81 -5.16
CA VAL A 37 -9.40 -2.44 -4.80
C VAL A 37 -8.19 -1.66 -5.35
N PRO A 38 -8.11 -1.33 -6.65
CA PRO A 38 -6.99 -0.53 -7.15
C PRO A 38 -6.97 0.88 -6.56
N LEU A 39 -8.14 1.47 -6.26
CA LEU A 39 -8.20 2.76 -5.55
C LEU A 39 -7.57 2.69 -4.16
N CYS A 40 -7.90 1.65 -3.38
CA CYS A 40 -7.34 1.42 -2.06
C CYS A 40 -5.83 1.18 -2.12
N VAL A 41 -5.37 0.36 -3.08
CA VAL A 41 -3.92 0.12 -3.29
C VAL A 41 -3.19 1.42 -3.62
N ALA A 42 -3.75 2.24 -4.52
CA ALA A 42 -3.19 3.54 -4.87
C ALA A 42 -3.11 4.49 -3.66
N ALA A 43 -4.17 4.54 -2.83
CA ALA A 43 -4.18 5.34 -1.62
C ALA A 43 -3.10 4.90 -0.61
N VAL A 44 -2.95 3.60 -0.39
CA VAL A 44 -1.92 3.05 0.51
C VAL A 44 -0.53 3.36 -0.01
N LEU A 45 -0.28 3.18 -1.31
CA LEU A 45 1.00 3.55 -1.92
C LEU A 45 1.28 5.05 -1.79
N GLY A 46 0.28 5.89 -2.02
CA GLY A 46 0.37 7.34 -1.83
C GLY A 46 0.75 7.72 -0.40
N LEU A 47 0.14 7.08 0.60
CA LEU A 47 0.47 7.27 2.02
C LEU A 47 1.91 6.80 2.33
N VAL A 48 2.32 5.64 1.81
CA VAL A 48 3.68 5.11 2.02
C VAL A 48 4.75 6.03 1.40
N VAL A 49 4.46 6.61 0.23
CA VAL A 49 5.36 7.58 -0.42
C VAL A 49 5.36 8.90 0.35
N ALA A 50 4.20 9.41 0.73
CA ALA A 50 4.09 10.65 1.51
C ALA A 50 4.81 10.55 2.85
N ASP A 51 4.69 9.42 3.55
CA ASP A 51 5.41 9.12 4.78
C ASP A 51 6.93 9.05 4.54
N ALA A 52 7.36 8.34 3.49
CA ALA A 52 8.78 8.25 3.13
C ALA A 52 9.39 9.63 2.78
N VAL A 53 8.66 10.49 2.07
CA VAL A 53 9.10 11.85 1.71
C VAL A 53 9.08 12.76 2.94
N SER A 54 8.05 12.68 3.77
CA SER A 54 7.91 13.53 4.96
C SER A 54 8.94 13.18 6.03
N GLY A 55 9.27 11.90 6.19
CA GLY A 55 10.38 11.43 7.04
C GLY A 55 11.76 11.87 6.53
N HIS A 56 11.88 12.22 5.25
CA HIS A 56 13.11 12.73 4.65
C HIS A 56 13.28 14.26 4.80
N LYS A 57 12.22 14.97 5.20
CA LYS A 57 12.35 16.39 5.54
C LYS A 57 13.14 16.45 6.86
N PRO A 58 14.34 17.07 6.90
CA PRO A 58 15.06 17.21 8.16
C PRO A 58 14.14 17.94 9.12
N ARG A 59 13.80 17.29 10.25
CA ARG A 59 13.09 17.95 11.35
C ARG A 59 13.91 19.19 11.69
N ARG A 60 13.48 20.37 11.25
CA ARG A 60 14.04 21.61 11.79
C ARG A 60 13.59 21.66 13.25
N HIS A 61 14.63 21.77 14.05
CA HIS A 61 14.71 21.75 15.49
C HIS A 61 13.85 22.85 16.14
#